data_AF-A0A354WPP8-F1
#
_entry.id   AF-A0A354WPP8-F1
#
_cell.length_a   1.000
_cell.length_b   1.000
_cell.length_c   1.000
_cell.angle_alpha   90.00
_cell.angle_beta   90.00
_cell.angle_gamma   90.00
#
_symmetry.space_group_name_H-M   'P 1'
#
loop_
_entity.id
_entity.type
_entity.pdbx_description
1 polymer ?
#
loop_
_entity_poly.entity_id
_entity_poly.type
_entity_poly.pdbx_seq_one_letter_code
_entity_poly.pdbx_strand_id
1 'polypeptide(L)'
;MNENRPSAFLLSLSGGGLLSRPQQAEQILSCNAQTAAYGLSLTPAQALALAKAREETLVKTGRVELDGGILPSLIRAFCDSLYLTQDNYADTLEELVALFYAFKNETEDRL
;
A
#
# COMPACT_ATOMS: atom_id res chain seq x y z
N MET A 1 -34.67 19.26 -4.17
CA MET A 1 -34.16 18.16 -3.33
C MET A 1 -32.88 17.66 -3.96
N ASN A 2 -31.78 17.85 -3.26
CA ASN A 2 -30.41 17.61 -3.69
C ASN A 2 -30.03 16.15 -3.44
N GLU A 3 -29.83 15.40 -4.51
CA GLU A 3 -29.19 14.08 -4.48
C GLU A 3 -27.70 14.27 -4.18
N ASN A 4 -27.27 13.90 -2.97
CA ASN A 4 -25.86 13.79 -2.62
C ASN A 4 -25.47 12.31 -2.58
N ARG A 5 -25.07 11.78 -3.74
CA ARG A 5 -24.35 10.51 -3.86
C ARG A 5 -22.88 10.86 -4.08
N PRO A 6 -21.90 10.32 -3.31
CA PRO A 6 -20.51 10.50 -3.65
C PRO A 6 -20.20 9.73 -4.94
N SER A 7 -19.75 10.46 -5.96
CA SER A 7 -19.28 9.95 -7.24
C SER A 7 -18.13 8.98 -7.03
N ALA A 8 -18.43 7.68 -7.11
CA ALA A 8 -17.49 6.69 -7.59
C ALA A 8 -17.18 7.01 -9.06
N PHE A 9 -16.06 7.68 -9.33
CA PHE A 9 -15.62 7.94 -10.70
C PHE A 9 -14.11 7.73 -10.84
N LEU A 10 -13.78 6.54 -11.33
CA LEU A 10 -12.73 6.24 -12.30
C LEU A 10 -11.34 6.86 -12.07
N LEU A 11 -10.48 6.12 -11.37
CA LEU A 11 -9.04 6.16 -11.64
C LEU A 11 -8.70 5.06 -12.65
N SER A 12 -8.77 5.40 -13.94
CA SER A 12 -8.07 4.66 -14.98
C SER A 12 -6.57 4.92 -14.83
N LEU A 13 -5.82 3.98 -14.26
CA LEU A 13 -4.36 3.98 -14.30
C LEU A 13 -3.90 3.25 -15.56
N SER A 14 -3.83 3.99 -16.66
CA SER A 14 -2.99 3.64 -17.81
C SER A 14 -1.86 4.67 -17.90
N GLY A 15 -0.68 4.31 -17.42
CA GLY A 15 0.54 5.14 -17.56
C GLY A 15 1.60 4.77 -16.53
N GLY A 16 2.59 3.97 -16.94
CA GLY A 16 3.73 3.54 -16.12
C GLY A 16 4.70 4.68 -15.77
N GLY A 17 4.28 5.58 -14.89
CA GLY A 17 5.10 6.62 -14.28
C GLY A 17 5.39 6.35 -12.81
N LEU A 18 6.51 6.88 -12.31
CA LEU A 18 6.84 6.88 -10.88
C LEU A 18 5.83 7.76 -10.13
N LEU A 19 5.12 7.18 -9.16
CA LEU A 19 4.19 7.95 -8.33
C LEU A 19 4.96 8.76 -7.27
N SER A 20 4.54 10.00 -7.02
CA SER A 20 5.02 10.79 -5.88
C SER A 20 4.49 10.22 -4.55
N ARG A 21 5.18 10.49 -3.43
CA ARG A 21 4.77 9.99 -2.10
C ARG A 21 3.30 10.29 -1.74
N PRO A 22 2.73 11.48 -2.01
CA PRO A 22 1.31 11.72 -1.77
C PRO A 22 0.39 10.84 -2.62
N GLN A 23 0.70 10.64 -3.91
CA GLN A 23 -0.08 9.77 -4.80
C GLN A 23 -0.01 8.30 -4.35
N GLN A 24 1.15 7.86 -3.86
CA GLN A 24 1.28 6.53 -3.25
C GLN A 24 0.39 6.41 -2.02
N ALA A 25 0.41 7.40 -1.12
CA ALA A 25 -0.45 7.41 0.06
C ALA A 25 -1.94 7.40 -0.29
N GLU A 26 -2.37 8.14 -1.31
CA GLU A 26 -3.76 8.11 -1.82
C GLU A 26 -4.15 6.72 -2.33
N GLN A 27 -3.28 6.05 -3.07
CA GLN A 27 -3.53 4.69 -3.55
C GLN A 27 -3.63 3.70 -2.38
N ILE A 28 -2.80 3.86 -1.35
CA ILE A 28 -2.87 3.05 -0.12
C ILE A 28 -4.22 3.29 0.57
N LEU A 29 -4.63 4.55 0.74
CA LEU A 29 -5.92 4.91 1.34
C LEU A 29 -7.12 4.39 0.54
N SER A 30 -7.01 4.29 -0.78
CA SER A 30 -8.07 3.73 -1.62
C SER A 30 -8.41 2.28 -1.25
N CYS A 31 -7.46 1.54 -0.66
CA CYS A 31 -7.67 0.17 -0.20
C CYS A 31 -8.59 0.09 1.04
N ASN A 32 -8.80 1.19 1.77
CA ASN A 32 -9.75 1.23 2.89
C ASN A 32 -11.17 0.89 2.45
N ALA A 33 -11.55 1.19 1.20
CA ALA A 33 -12.86 0.84 0.67
C ALA A 33 -13.13 -0.68 0.70
N GLN A 34 -12.09 -1.50 0.52
CA GLN A 34 -12.18 -2.95 0.63
C GLN A 34 -11.95 -3.44 2.07
N THR A 35 -10.93 -2.88 2.73
CA THR A 35 -10.47 -3.41 4.03
C THR A 35 -11.36 -3.04 5.21
N ALA A 36 -12.21 -2.01 5.08
CA ALA A 36 -13.20 -1.66 6.09
C ALA A 36 -14.20 -2.78 6.39
N ALA A 37 -14.50 -3.66 5.42
CA ALA A 37 -15.35 -4.83 5.63
C ALA A 37 -14.75 -5.85 6.63
N TYR A 38 -13.43 -5.79 6.83
CA TYR A 38 -12.69 -6.61 7.79
C TYR A 38 -12.34 -5.83 9.08
N GLY A 39 -12.88 -4.61 9.25
CA GLY A 39 -12.58 -3.76 10.40
C GLY A 39 -11.21 -3.08 10.35
N LEU A 40 -10.58 -3.02 9.17
CA LEU A 40 -9.25 -2.46 8.97
C LEU A 40 -9.32 -1.17 8.13
N SER A 41 -8.69 -0.10 8.60
CA SER A 41 -8.59 1.17 7.87
C SER A 41 -7.31 1.90 8.25
N LEU A 42 -6.56 2.35 7.24
CA LEU A 42 -5.39 3.20 7.44
C LEU A 42 -5.80 4.67 7.54
N THR A 43 -5.17 5.40 8.45
CA THR A 43 -5.26 6.85 8.49
C THR A 43 -4.36 7.48 7.41
N PRO A 44 -4.60 8.74 7.00
CA PRO A 44 -3.70 9.44 6.09
C PRO A 44 -2.25 9.50 6.57
N ALA A 45 -2.05 9.65 7.89
CA ALA A 45 -0.71 9.66 8.48
C ALA A 45 0.00 8.29 8.34
N GLN A 46 -0.72 7.20 8.61
CA GLN A 46 -0.19 5.84 8.43
C GLN A 46 0.12 5.54 6.96
N ALA A 47 -0.76 5.91 6.03
CA ALA A 47 -0.54 5.71 4.60
C ALA A 47 0.69 6.49 4.11
N LEU A 48 0.90 7.72 4.59
CA LEU A 48 2.07 8.52 4.27
C LEU A 48 3.36 7.90 4.85
N ALA A 49 3.30 7.39 6.08
CA ALA A 49 4.42 6.71 6.73
C ALA A 49 4.84 5.46 5.94
N LEU A 50 3.87 4.63 5.54
CA LEU A 50 4.10 3.44 4.71
C LEU A 50 4.71 3.80 3.35
N ALA A 51 4.20 4.83 2.68
CA ALA A 51 4.77 5.32 1.43
C ALA A 51 6.23 5.80 1.60
N LYS A 52 6.52 6.51 2.70
CA LYS A 52 7.87 6.99 3.03
C LYS A 52 8.84 5.84 3.33
N ALA A 53 8.45 4.89 4.19
CA ALA A 53 9.28 3.73 4.56
C ALA A 53 9.66 2.90 3.33
N ARG A 54 8.72 2.73 2.41
CA ARG A 54 8.96 2.08 1.12
C ARG A 54 9.97 2.85 0.26
N GLU A 55 9.75 4.15 0.06
CA GLU A 55 10.65 4.99 -0.72
C GLU A 55 12.09 4.93 -0.18
N GLU A 56 12.26 5.03 1.14
CA GLU A 56 13.57 4.92 1.79
C GLU A 56 14.22 3.55 1.56
N THR A 57 13.43 2.48 1.59
CA THR A 57 13.92 1.11 1.34
C THR A 57 14.35 0.92 -0.12
N LEU A 58 13.58 1.45 -1.07
CA LEU A 58 13.93 1.42 -2.49
C LEU A 58 15.19 2.23 -2.79
N VAL A 59 15.33 3.43 -2.21
CA VAL A 59 16.54 4.25 -2.34
C VAL A 59 17.77 3.54 -1.76
N LYS A 60 17.65 2.96 -0.56
CA LYS A 60 18.74 2.20 0.08
C LYS A 60 19.18 0.98 -0.73
N THR A 61 18.26 0.36 -1.47
CA THR A 61 18.52 -0.84 -2.27
C THR A 61 18.82 -0.54 -3.75
N GLY A 62 18.81 0.73 -4.17
CA GLY A 62 19.05 1.13 -5.56
C GLY A 62 17.94 0.72 -6.52
N ARG A 63 16.71 0.52 -6.03
CA ARG A 63 15.57 -0.02 -6.79
C ARG A 63 14.55 1.07 -7.13
N VAL A 64 13.82 0.86 -8.22
CA VAL A 64 12.68 1.69 -8.63
C VAL A 64 11.47 0.79 -8.80
N GLU A 65 10.32 1.17 -8.22
CA GLU A 65 9.04 0.48 -8.43
C GLU A 65 8.08 1.33 -9.27
N LEU A 66 7.40 0.65 -10.19
CA LEU A 66 6.34 1.21 -11.03
C LEU A 66 4.98 0.70 -10.53
N ASP A 67 3.91 1.38 -10.94
CA ASP A 67 2.52 0.95 -10.72
C ASP A 67 2.05 0.87 -9.25
N GLY A 68 2.47 1.84 -8.43
CA GLY A 68 1.97 1.96 -7.05
C GLY A 68 2.68 1.13 -6.00
N GLY A 69 3.58 0.24 -6.43
CA GLY A 69 4.42 -0.60 -5.58
C GLY A 69 3.68 -1.79 -4.99
N ILE A 70 4.36 -2.56 -4.13
CA ILE A 70 3.82 -3.83 -3.61
C ILE A 70 2.69 -3.67 -2.59
N LEU A 71 2.56 -2.51 -1.94
CA LEU A 71 1.69 -2.33 -0.78
C LEU A 71 0.20 -2.61 -1.05
N PRO A 72 -0.42 -2.12 -2.14
CA PRO A 72 -1.81 -2.47 -2.45
C PRO A 72 -2.01 -3.97 -2.63
N SER A 73 -1.01 -4.70 -3.12
CA SER A 73 -1.06 -6.16 -3.26
C SER A 73 -0.98 -6.86 -1.91
N LEU A 74 -0.09 -6.42 -1.01
CA LEU A 74 -0.03 -6.94 0.36
C LEU A 74 -1.35 -6.69 1.12
N ILE A 75 -1.89 -5.46 1.03
CA ILE A 75 -3.16 -5.11 1.67
C ILE A 75 -4.27 -6.08 1.23
N ARG A 76 -4.44 -6.30 -0.08
CA ARG A 76 -5.47 -7.22 -0.60
C ARG A 76 -5.23 -8.67 -0.22
N ALA A 77 -3.97 -9.10 -0.10
CA ALA A 77 -3.62 -10.48 0.18
C ALA A 77 -3.79 -10.87 1.67
N PHE A 78 -3.70 -9.90 2.57
CA PHE A 78 -3.72 -10.16 4.01
C PHE A 78 -4.94 -9.59 4.73
N CYS A 79 -5.78 -8.76 4.10
CA CYS A 79 -6.87 -8.07 4.80
C CYS A 79 -7.91 -8.98 5.47
N ASP A 80 -8.02 -10.24 5.07
CA ASP A 80 -8.90 -11.27 5.66
C ASP A 80 -8.19 -12.14 6.71
N SER A 81 -6.93 -11.85 7.05
CA SER A 81 -6.15 -12.58 8.05
C SER A 81 -6.72 -12.39 9.46
N LEU A 82 -6.93 -13.51 10.17
CA LEU A 82 -7.34 -13.52 11.58
C LEU A 82 -6.30 -12.92 12.54
N TYR A 83 -5.07 -12.69 12.07
CA TYR A 83 -3.98 -12.09 12.85
C TYR A 83 -3.85 -10.58 12.65
N LEU A 84 -4.63 -10.00 11.72
CA LEU A 84 -4.70 -8.56 11.56
C LEU A 84 -5.85 -7.98 12.38
N THR A 85 -5.55 -6.90 13.08
CA THR A 85 -6.48 -6.08 13.83
C THR A 85 -6.20 -4.63 13.52
N GLN A 86 -7.17 -3.74 13.75
CA GLN A 86 -6.96 -2.30 13.52
C GLN A 86 -5.72 -1.75 14.24
N ASP A 87 -5.43 -2.27 15.44
CA ASP A 87 -4.32 -1.83 16.29
C ASP A 87 -2.95 -2.19 15.70
N ASN A 88 -2.82 -3.38 15.09
CA ASN A 88 -1.55 -3.85 14.52
C ASN A 88 -1.44 -3.64 13.00
N TYR A 89 -2.48 -3.13 12.35
CA TYR A 89 -2.59 -3.17 10.89
C TYR A 89 -1.46 -2.43 10.16
N ALA A 90 -1.21 -1.17 10.56
CA ALA A 90 -0.19 -0.35 9.92
C ALA A 90 1.22 -0.91 10.16
N ASP A 91 1.52 -1.27 11.40
CA ASP A 91 2.81 -1.81 11.82
C ASP A 91 3.11 -3.14 11.11
N THR A 92 2.10 -4.03 11.03
CA THR A 92 2.24 -5.31 10.33
C THR A 92 2.48 -5.11 8.83
N LEU A 93 1.81 -4.14 8.19
CA LEU A 93 2.06 -3.84 6.77
C LEU A 93 3.48 -3.29 6.54
N GLU A 94 4.00 -2.48 7.46
CA GLU A 94 5.38 -2.00 7.40
C GLU A 94 6.38 -3.17 7.46
N GLU A 95 6.17 -4.10 8.40
CA GLU A 95 6.99 -5.32 8.50
C GLU A 95 6.90 -6.20 7.25
N LEU A 96 5.69 -6.41 6.70
CA LEU A 96 5.50 -7.20 5.49
C LEU A 96 6.21 -6.60 4.28
N VAL A 97 6.26 -5.26 4.17
CA VAL A 97 7.03 -4.57 3.12
C VAL A 97 8.52 -4.79 3.31
N ALA A 98 9.01 -4.62 4.55
CA ALA A 98 10.41 -4.83 4.87
C ALA A 98 10.84 -6.28 4.55
N LEU A 99 10.04 -7.27 4.94
CA LEU A 99 10.24 -8.68 4.62
C LEU A 99 10.21 -8.92 3.11
N PHE A 100 9.24 -8.36 2.39
CA PHE A 100 9.16 -8.51 0.93
C PHE A 100 10.45 -8.06 0.24
N TYR A 101 11.00 -6.90 0.61
CA TYR A 101 12.26 -6.44 0.02
C TYR A 101 13.48 -7.20 0.50
N ALA A 102 13.52 -7.65 1.76
CA ALA A 102 14.57 -8.52 2.26
C ALA A 102 14.62 -9.83 1.45
N PHE A 103 13.49 -10.51 1.28
CA PHE A 103 13.42 -11.73 0.48
C PHE A 103 13.69 -11.49 -0.99
N LYS A 104 13.18 -10.40 -1.58
CA LYS A 104 13.50 -10.05 -2.97
C LYS A 104 14.99 -9.79 -3.18
N ASN A 105 15.72 -9.29 -2.18
CA ASN A 105 17.18 -9.18 -2.24
C ASN A 105 17.86 -10.56 -2.16
N GLU A 106 17.32 -11.48 -1.38
CA GLU A 106 17.88 -12.83 -1.22
C GLU A 106 17.56 -13.77 -2.41
N THR A 107 16.43 -13.57 -3.09
CA THR A 107 16.02 -14.39 -4.24
C THR A 107 16.52 -13.87 -5.60
N GLU A 108 17.00 -12.63 -5.68
CA GLU A 108 17.62 -12.03 -6.89
C GLU A 108 19.13 -12.29 -7.01
N ASP A 109 19.61 -13.46 -6.57
CA ASP A 109 20.88 -14.02 -7.05
C ASP A 109 20.75 -15.50 -7.49
N ARG A 110 19.55 -16.12 -7.43
CA ARG A 110 19.35 -17.55 -7.77
C ARG A 110 17.96 -17.96 -8.31
N LEU A 111 17.33 -17.16 -9.17
CA LEU A 111 16.26 -17.66 -10.05
C LEU A 111 16.58 -17.40 -11.52
#